data_AF-A0A3D0H9F5-F1
#
_entry.id   AF-A0A3D0H9F5-F1
#
_cell.length_a   1.000
_cell.length_b   1.000
_cell.length_c   1.000
_cell.angle_alpha   90.00
_cell.angle_beta   90.00
_cell.angle_gamma   90.00
#
_symmetry.space_group_name_H-M   'P 1'
#
loop_
_entity.id
_entity.type
_entity.pdbx_description
1 polymer ?
#
loop_
_entity_poly.entity_id
_entity_poly.type
_entity_poly.pdbx_seq_one_letter_code
_entity_poly.pdbx_strand_id
1 'polypeptide(L)'
;MKPVLPFDKLVPEYVQRFDAYIPSRPDDELKKLYGCSRLYRLNNNENPLGPPVGAQEVIRRFPPPQAAVYPSGDAYHLRHKLAERFGLHPDQFLVGNGANEVIAFVIKAFCEKGDNIITADKTFAVYEWVSEFSGFETRLVPL
;
A
#
# COMPACT_ATOMS: atom_id res chain seq x y z
N MET A 1 -39.51 -12.40 0.23
CA MET A 1 -38.35 -11.61 0.70
C MET A 1 -37.21 -12.58 0.98
N LYS A 2 -36.05 -12.48 0.31
CA LYS A 2 -34.89 -13.31 0.67
C LYS A 2 -34.38 -12.87 2.05
N PRO A 3 -34.03 -13.79 2.97
CA PRO A 3 -33.46 -13.41 4.25
C PRO A 3 -32.14 -12.68 4.01
N VAL A 4 -32.01 -11.47 4.56
CA VAL A 4 -30.74 -10.73 4.57
C VAL A 4 -29.82 -11.50 5.53
N LEU A 5 -28.75 -12.07 4.99
CA LEU A 5 -27.73 -12.70 5.82
C LEU A 5 -27.07 -11.62 6.69
N PRO A 6 -26.96 -11.82 8.02
CA PRO A 6 -26.31 -10.85 8.88
C PRO A 6 -24.82 -10.75 8.50
N PHE A 7 -24.37 -9.54 8.14
CA PHE A 7 -23.04 -9.27 7.61
C PHE A 7 -21.93 -9.76 8.54
N ASP A 8 -22.11 -9.62 9.85
CA ASP A 8 -21.16 -10.06 10.89
C ASP A 8 -20.94 -11.58 10.90
N LYS A 9 -21.83 -12.38 10.29
CA LYS A 9 -21.62 -13.83 10.14
C LYS A 9 -20.89 -14.21 8.85
N LEU A 10 -20.68 -13.26 7.94
CA LEU A 10 -19.99 -13.45 6.66
C LEU A 10 -18.56 -12.89 6.69
N VAL A 11 -18.29 -11.92 7.56
CA VAL A 11 -16.97 -11.31 7.72
C VAL A 11 -16.11 -12.18 8.65
N PRO A 12 -14.88 -12.54 8.27
CA PRO A 12 -13.98 -13.27 9.17
C PRO A 12 -13.71 -12.51 10.47
N GLU A 13 -13.60 -13.22 11.59
CA GLU A 13 -13.40 -12.62 12.92
C GLU A 13 -12.18 -11.68 12.98
N TYR A 14 -11.08 -12.06 12.32
CA TYR A 14 -9.86 -11.25 12.28
C TYR A 14 -10.05 -9.92 11.54
N VAL A 15 -11.01 -9.81 10.62
CA VAL A 15 -11.37 -8.54 9.97
C VAL A 15 -12.27 -7.71 10.89
N GLN A 16 -13.17 -8.35 11.65
CA GLN A 16 -14.08 -7.65 12.57
C GLN A 16 -13.34 -6.98 13.73
N ARG A 17 -12.22 -7.57 14.16
CA ARG A 17 -11.41 -7.07 15.28
C ARG A 17 -10.39 -6.00 14.87
N PHE A 18 -10.17 -5.79 13.58
CA PHE A 18 -9.18 -4.84 13.08
C PHE A 18 -9.75 -3.42 13.07
N ASP A 19 -9.07 -2.49 13.72
CA ASP A 19 -9.42 -1.07 13.68
C ASP A 19 -9.00 -0.46 12.34
N ALA A 20 -9.95 0.17 11.66
CA ALA A 20 -9.68 0.78 10.36
C ALA A 20 -8.63 1.90 10.49
N TYR A 21 -7.70 1.94 9.53
CA TYR A 21 -6.76 3.06 9.42
C TYR A 21 -7.52 4.39 9.26
N ILE A 22 -7.17 5.36 10.09
CA ILE A 22 -7.74 6.71 10.05
C ILE A 22 -6.76 7.64 9.33
N PRO A 23 -7.01 8.01 8.06
CA PRO A 23 -6.15 8.91 7.34
C PRO A 23 -6.25 10.34 7.88
N SER A 24 -5.22 11.14 7.56
CA SER A 24 -5.30 12.60 7.75
C SER A 24 -6.51 13.18 7.02
N ARG A 25 -7.22 14.09 7.68
CA ARG A 25 -8.29 14.85 7.01
C ARG A 25 -7.73 15.69 5.85
N PRO A 26 -8.59 16.05 4.88
CA PRO A 26 -8.25 17.00 3.81
C PRO A 26 -7.70 18.33 4.35
N ASP A 27 -6.81 18.96 3.58
CA ASP A 27 -6.10 20.18 3.97
C ASP A 27 -7.04 21.33 4.35
N ASP A 28 -8.11 21.52 3.59
CA ASP A 28 -9.08 22.59 3.82
C ASP A 28 -9.85 22.40 5.13
N GLU A 29 -10.20 21.16 5.48
CA GLU A 29 -10.82 20.81 6.76
C GLU A 29 -9.85 20.97 7.93
N LEU A 30 -8.58 20.59 7.77
CA LEU A 30 -7.55 20.80 8.78
C LEU A 30 -7.29 22.30 9.01
N LYS A 31 -7.25 23.11 7.95
CA LYS A 31 -7.10 24.57 8.05
C LYS A 31 -8.23 25.21 8.83
N LYS A 32 -9.49 24.78 8.58
CA LYS A 32 -10.66 25.23 9.36
C LYS A 32 -10.53 24.81 10.83
N LEU A 33 -10.19 23.55 11.08
CA LEU A 33 -10.07 22.99 12.43
C LEU A 33 -9.02 23.73 13.28
N TYR A 34 -7.88 24.07 12.68
CA TYR A 34 -6.78 24.73 13.38
C TYR A 34 -6.77 26.26 13.22
N GLY A 35 -7.74 26.85 12.53
CA GLY A 35 -7.83 28.30 12.33
C GLY A 35 -6.62 28.90 11.60
N CYS A 36 -6.03 28.18 10.63
CA CYS A 36 -4.83 28.61 9.93
C CYS A 36 -5.04 28.75 8.42
N SER A 37 -4.34 29.70 7.80
CA SER A 37 -4.40 29.90 6.34
C SER A 37 -3.46 28.95 5.57
N ARG A 38 -2.43 28.44 6.24
CA ARG A 38 -1.37 27.61 5.65
C ARG A 38 -1.06 26.41 6.52
N LEU A 39 -0.88 25.26 5.87
CA LEU A 39 -0.38 24.02 6.46
C LEU A 39 0.99 23.70 5.86
N TYR A 40 1.89 23.17 6.69
CA TYR A 40 3.16 22.59 6.26
C TYR A 40 3.08 21.08 6.54
N ARG A 41 3.08 20.27 5.47
CA ARG A 41 3.00 18.80 5.55
C ARG A 41 4.40 18.23 5.75
N LEU A 42 4.66 17.66 6.93
CA LEU A 42 5.96 17.06 7.29
C LEU A 42 5.77 15.68 7.95
N ASN A 43 4.67 14.99 7.66
CA ASN A 43 4.20 13.83 8.41
C ASN A 43 4.08 12.52 7.59
N ASN A 44 4.23 12.58 6.26
CA ASN A 44 4.01 11.43 5.37
C ASN A 44 5.26 11.00 4.57
N ASN A 45 6.44 11.54 4.90
CA ASN A 45 7.70 11.28 4.19
C ASN A 45 7.66 11.61 2.68
N GLU A 46 6.80 12.55 2.27
CA GLU A 46 6.70 13.00 0.89
C GLU A 46 7.96 13.77 0.48
N ASN A 47 8.36 13.65 -0.79
CA ASN A 47 9.47 14.43 -1.32
C ASN A 47 9.01 15.87 -1.63
N PRO A 48 9.52 16.91 -0.92
CA PRO A 48 9.08 18.29 -1.12
C PRO A 48 9.50 18.88 -2.48
N LEU A 49 10.43 18.25 -3.20
CA LEU A 49 10.87 18.67 -4.53
C LEU A 49 9.96 18.16 -5.65
N GLY A 50 9.02 17.27 -5.34
CA GLY A 50 8.18 16.60 -6.32
C GLY A 50 8.92 15.52 -7.14
N PRO A 51 8.27 14.99 -8.19
CA PRO A 51 8.86 13.95 -9.03
C PRO A 51 10.00 14.51 -9.90
N PRO A 52 10.97 13.69 -10.33
CA PRO A 52 12.02 14.12 -11.25
C PRO A 52 11.47 14.68 -12.58
N VAL A 53 12.21 15.60 -13.22
CA VAL A 53 11.79 16.28 -14.47
C VAL A 53 11.38 15.29 -15.56
N GLY A 54 12.11 14.18 -15.72
CA GLY A 54 11.75 13.15 -16.72
C GLY A 54 10.37 12.52 -16.47
N ALA A 55 10.00 12.28 -15.21
CA ALA A 55 8.69 11.74 -14.86
C ALA A 55 7.59 12.79 -15.08
N GLN A 56 7.84 14.05 -14.74
CA GLN A 56 6.91 15.16 -15.02
C GLN A 56 6.58 15.23 -16.51
N GLU A 57 7.59 15.08 -17.37
CA GLU A 57 7.39 15.17 -18.82
C GLU A 57 6.61 13.98 -19.39
N VAL A 58 6.87 12.76 -18.90
CA VAL A 58 6.08 11.58 -19.29
C VAL A 58 4.61 11.75 -18.90
N ILE A 59 4.33 12.23 -17.68
CA ILE A 59 2.97 12.49 -17.22
C ILE A 59 2.30 13.55 -18.10
N ARG A 60 2.99 14.66 -18.39
CA ARG A 60 2.46 15.77 -19.20
C ARG A 60 2.12 15.35 -20.64
N ARG A 61 2.90 14.43 -21.20
CA ARG A 61 2.71 13.92 -22.58
C ARG A 61 1.78 12.72 -22.65
N PHE A 62 1.29 12.19 -21.53
CA PHE A 62 0.46 11.00 -21.53
C PHE A 62 -0.86 11.26 -22.27
N PRO A 63 -1.17 10.52 -23.35
CA PRO A 63 -2.38 10.76 -24.13
C PRO A 63 -3.62 10.25 -23.38
N PRO A 64 -4.59 11.11 -23.02
CA PRO A 64 -5.74 10.70 -22.21
C PRO A 64 -6.53 9.48 -22.74
N PRO A 65 -6.73 9.31 -24.07
CA PRO A 65 -7.39 8.10 -24.58
C PRO A 65 -6.67 6.79 -24.26
N GLN A 66 -5.34 6.81 -24.06
CA GLN A 66 -4.58 5.63 -23.68
C GLN A 66 -4.87 5.20 -22.23
N ALA A 67 -5.41 6.08 -21.39
CA ALA A 67 -5.86 5.72 -20.03
C ALA A 67 -6.97 4.66 -20.05
N ALA A 68 -7.71 4.52 -21.16
CA ALA A 68 -8.76 3.52 -21.32
C ALA A 68 -8.22 2.13 -21.72
N VAL A 69 -6.91 2.01 -21.97
CA VAL A 69 -6.26 0.77 -22.39
C VAL A 69 -5.52 0.16 -21.21
N TYR A 70 -5.71 -1.14 -20.97
CA TYR A 70 -4.97 -1.85 -19.93
C TYR A 70 -3.45 -1.78 -20.16
N PRO A 71 -2.64 -1.56 -19.11
CA PRO A 71 -1.19 -1.64 -19.21
C PRO A 71 -0.73 -3.10 -19.35
N SER A 72 0.59 -3.32 -19.52
CA SER A 72 1.18 -4.66 -19.39
C SER A 72 0.88 -5.22 -18.00
N GLY A 73 0.25 -6.39 -17.93
CA GLY A 73 -0.21 -6.99 -16.66
C GLY A 73 0.92 -7.34 -15.67
N ASP A 74 2.13 -7.50 -16.17
CA ASP A 74 3.34 -7.87 -15.41
C ASP A 74 4.37 -6.73 -15.32
N ALA A 75 4.02 -5.52 -15.77
CA ALA A 75 4.93 -4.39 -15.88
C ALA A 75 6.23 -4.71 -16.68
N TYR A 76 6.13 -5.55 -17.73
CA TYR A 76 7.24 -6.07 -18.54
C TYR A 76 8.44 -5.12 -18.73
N HIS A 77 8.20 -3.94 -19.30
CA HIS A 77 9.26 -2.97 -19.60
C HIS A 77 9.95 -2.41 -18.35
N LEU A 78 9.19 -2.20 -17.27
CA LEU A 78 9.76 -1.72 -16.00
C LEU A 78 10.64 -2.80 -15.38
N ARG A 79 10.19 -4.06 -15.33
CA ARG A 79 10.99 -5.19 -14.81
C ARG A 79 12.31 -5.33 -15.57
N HIS A 80 12.29 -5.24 -16.89
CA HIS A 80 13.49 -5.32 -17.72
C HIS A 80 14.45 -4.15 -17.49
N LYS A 81 13.93 -2.93 -17.29
CA LYS A 81 14.77 -1.77 -16.99
C LYS A 81 15.38 -1.80 -15.59
N LEU A 82 14.66 -2.35 -14.61
CA LEU A 82 15.21 -2.59 -13.28
C LEU A 82 16.28 -3.68 -13.31
N ALA A 83 16.04 -4.77 -14.05
CA ALA A 83 17.01 -5.84 -14.28
C ALA A 83 18.34 -5.33 -14.87
N GLU A 84 18.26 -4.52 -15.93
CA GLU A 84 19.44 -3.87 -16.53
C GLU A 84 20.18 -3.00 -15.50
N ARG A 85 19.45 -2.19 -14.73
CA ARG A 85 20.02 -1.25 -13.76
C ARG A 85 20.73 -1.95 -12.60
N PHE A 86 20.19 -3.06 -12.11
CA PHE A 86 20.69 -3.75 -10.92
C PHE A 86 21.50 -5.02 -11.25
N GLY A 87 21.64 -5.40 -12.52
CA GLY A 87 22.38 -6.60 -12.93
C GLY A 87 21.72 -7.91 -12.49
N LEU A 88 20.39 -7.95 -12.48
CA LEU A 88 19.59 -9.11 -12.03
C LEU A 88 18.70 -9.64 -13.17
N HIS A 89 18.17 -10.85 -13.03
CA HIS A 89 17.21 -11.39 -13.99
C HIS A 89 15.84 -10.66 -13.86
N PRO A 90 15.10 -10.37 -14.96
CA PRO A 90 13.80 -9.70 -14.90
C PRO A 90 12.75 -10.37 -14.00
N ASP A 91 12.82 -11.69 -13.82
CA ASP A 91 11.89 -12.45 -12.96
C ASP A 91 12.24 -12.37 -11.46
N GLN A 92 13.34 -11.68 -11.11
CA GLN A 92 13.65 -11.32 -9.72
C GLN A 92 12.98 -10.00 -9.29
N PHE A 93 12.17 -9.39 -10.16
CA PHE A 93 11.43 -8.16 -9.86
C PHE A 93 9.93 -8.43 -9.81
N LEU A 94 9.33 -8.16 -8.66
CA LEU A 94 7.89 -8.08 -8.48
C LEU A 94 7.48 -6.61 -8.40
N VAL A 95 6.48 -6.22 -9.20
CA VAL A 95 5.95 -4.85 -9.24
C VAL A 95 4.54 -4.87 -8.66
N GLY A 96 4.29 -4.06 -7.65
CA GLY A 96 2.95 -3.81 -7.11
C GLY A 96 2.58 -2.34 -7.19
N ASN A 97 1.31 -2.02 -6.95
CA ASN A 97 0.77 -0.67 -6.84
C ASN A 97 1.15 -0.04 -5.49
N GLY A 98 2.46 0.17 -5.30
CA GLY A 98 3.07 0.57 -4.04
C GLY A 98 3.55 -0.64 -3.23
N ALA A 99 4.50 -0.40 -2.32
CA ALA A 99 5.15 -1.45 -1.53
C ALA A 99 4.18 -2.22 -0.62
N ASN A 100 3.09 -1.58 -0.16
CA ASN A 100 2.08 -2.21 0.70
C ASN A 100 1.42 -3.43 0.03
N GLU A 101 1.17 -3.35 -1.29
CA GLU A 101 0.60 -4.48 -2.02
C GLU A 101 1.60 -5.64 -2.10
N VAL A 102 2.87 -5.33 -2.36
CA VAL A 102 3.94 -6.34 -2.40
C VAL A 102 4.12 -7.00 -1.03
N ILE A 103 4.05 -6.23 0.06
CA ILE A 103 4.06 -6.78 1.44
C ILE A 103 2.90 -7.76 1.63
N ALA A 104 1.70 -7.41 1.18
CA ALA A 104 0.55 -8.30 1.25
C ALA A 104 0.70 -9.56 0.41
N PHE A 105 1.29 -9.47 -0.78
CA PHE A 105 1.59 -10.65 -1.60
C PHE A 105 2.57 -11.58 -0.89
N VAL A 106 3.64 -11.05 -0.30
CA VAL A 106 4.63 -11.86 0.43
C VAL A 106 3.96 -12.55 1.61
N ILE A 107 3.25 -11.83 2.48
CA ILE A 107 2.58 -12.43 3.64
C ILE A 107 1.60 -13.53 3.20
N LYS A 108 0.76 -13.26 2.18
CA LYS A 108 -0.23 -14.25 1.70
C LYS A 108 0.37 -15.43 0.94
N ALA A 109 1.55 -15.27 0.34
CA ALA A 109 2.21 -16.35 -0.38
C ALA A 109 2.92 -17.34 0.54
N PHE A 110 3.34 -16.87 1.73
CA PHE A 110 4.18 -17.66 2.64
C PHE A 110 3.51 -18.05 3.96
N CYS A 111 2.37 -17.43 4.33
CA CYS A 111 1.64 -17.78 5.54
C CYS A 111 0.36 -18.57 5.23
N GLU A 112 0.09 -19.58 6.04
CA GLU A 112 -1.19 -20.28 6.13
C GLU A 112 -1.75 -20.26 7.56
N LYS A 113 -2.91 -20.89 7.77
CA LYS A 113 -3.59 -20.87 9.07
C LYS A 113 -2.70 -21.51 10.15
N GLY A 114 -2.39 -20.74 11.17
CA GLY A 114 -1.54 -21.17 12.28
C GLY A 114 -0.13 -20.60 12.22
N ASP A 115 0.25 -19.98 11.09
CA ASP A 115 1.49 -19.24 10.96
C ASP A 115 1.42 -17.87 11.62
N ASN A 116 2.61 -17.29 11.79
CA ASN A 116 2.81 -15.95 12.31
C ASN A 116 3.89 -15.23 11.51
N ILE A 117 3.88 -13.89 11.53
CA ILE A 117 5.03 -13.07 11.15
C ILE A 117 5.79 -12.61 12.39
N ILE A 118 7.03 -12.16 12.21
CA ILE A 118 7.84 -11.53 13.27
C ILE A 118 8.33 -10.18 12.75
N THR A 119 8.10 -9.11 13.52
CA THR A 119 8.55 -7.75 13.18
C THR A 119 8.88 -6.96 14.46
N ALA A 120 9.48 -5.78 14.31
CA ALA A 120 9.78 -4.91 15.46
C ALA A 120 8.54 -4.13 15.92
N ASP A 121 8.47 -3.78 17.21
CA ASP A 121 7.35 -3.01 17.80
C ASP A 121 7.34 -1.51 17.40
N LYS A 122 8.45 -1.00 16.87
CA LYS A 122 8.63 0.40 16.43
C LYS A 122 9.10 0.46 14.98
N THR A 123 8.31 -0.11 14.09
CA THR A 123 8.59 -0.12 12.64
C THR A 123 7.34 0.22 11.83
N PHE A 124 7.35 -0.07 10.55
CA PHE A 124 6.24 0.20 9.66
C PHE A 124 5.00 -0.67 10.01
N ALA A 125 3.95 -0.01 10.49
CA ALA A 125 2.73 -0.66 11.00
C ALA A 125 1.99 -1.55 9.98
N VAL A 126 2.21 -1.32 8.67
CA VAL A 126 1.57 -2.11 7.61
C VAL A 126 1.91 -3.59 7.69
N TYR A 127 3.08 -3.97 8.19
CA TYR A 127 3.41 -5.39 8.37
C TYR A 127 2.43 -6.08 9.31
N GLU A 128 2.21 -5.46 10.48
CA GLU A 128 1.27 -5.93 11.50
C GLU A 128 -0.16 -5.91 10.97
N TRP A 129 -0.60 -4.79 10.40
CA TRP A 129 -1.95 -4.66 9.88
C TRP A 129 -2.29 -5.73 8.84
N VAL A 130 -1.40 -5.91 7.85
CA VAL A 130 -1.60 -6.89 6.77
C VAL A 130 -1.67 -8.32 7.30
N SER A 131 -0.85 -8.65 8.30
CA SER A 131 -0.92 -9.94 8.98
C SER A 131 -2.25 -10.13 9.71
N GLU A 132 -2.65 -9.15 10.51
CA GLU A 132 -3.86 -9.21 11.34
C GLU A 132 -5.14 -9.32 10.50
N PHE A 133 -5.36 -8.41 9.54
CA PHE A 133 -6.56 -8.48 8.70
C PHE A 133 -6.50 -9.64 7.68
N SER A 134 -5.39 -10.37 7.59
CA SER A 134 -5.28 -11.64 6.87
C SER A 134 -5.44 -12.88 7.77
N GLY A 135 -5.60 -12.69 9.08
CA GLY A 135 -5.83 -13.77 10.04
C GLY A 135 -4.57 -14.47 10.56
N PHE A 136 -3.41 -13.82 10.46
CA PHE A 136 -2.13 -14.34 10.94
C PHE A 136 -1.67 -13.59 12.20
N GLU A 137 -1.02 -14.30 13.11
CA GLU A 137 -0.46 -13.70 14.33
C GLU A 137 0.74 -12.81 13.98
N THR A 138 0.80 -11.60 14.54
CA THR A 138 2.01 -10.76 14.50
C THR A 138 2.76 -10.87 15.81
N ARG A 139 4.00 -11.37 15.78
CA ARG A 139 4.88 -11.37 16.96
C ARG A 139 5.82 -10.17 16.92
N LEU A 140 5.62 -9.26 17.87
CA LEU A 140 6.42 -8.05 17.99
C LEU A 140 7.66 -8.28 18.85
N VAL A 141 8.81 -7.84 18.36
CA VAL A 141 10.08 -7.81 19.08
C VAL A 141 10.39 -6.35 19.47
N PRO A 142 10.69 -6.04 20.73
CA PRO A 142 11.09 -4.69 21.11
C PRO A 142 12.31 -4.21 20.32
N LEU A 143 12.18 -3.06 19.66
CA LEU A 143 13.30 -2.31 19.11
C LEU A 143 14.03 -1.53 20.22
#